data_AF-A0A661VR09-F1
#
_entry.id   AF-A0A661VR09-F1
#
_cell.length_a   1.000
_cell.length_b   1.000
_cell.length_c   1.000
_cell.angle_alpha   90.00
_cell.angle_beta   90.00
_cell.angle_gamma   90.00
#
_symmetry.space_group_name_H-M   'P 1'
#
loop_
_entity.id
_entity.type
_entity.pdbx_description
1 polymer ?
#
loop_
_entity_poly.entity_id
_entity_poly.type
_entity_poly.pdbx_seq_one_letter_code
_entity_poly.pdbx_strand_id
1 'polypeptide(L)'
;MAIQERVHFGSPEGDAVVEVDVWDVTARRDFDLLTWVNTSPEALLFTDSTEPITYNATLLGQPALFYYNPAKGGAGDMATLIFATAEYAFRMLFNSTAMPMLQAEPAIYRYMLESFSLPGRPAAGVDIPTGWEQGAGLIVNSAPSDLDLAALPPDELLPYRQGLVGEVEDWDEARIYDMRFTLLTDEGQRYTIYGEPFRVHFHGLPIDYAYHSNAPGPQDGDRVLVAGQPLASGEVLAQYIATQTNAEWQTWFDKTLFAVTRDEFDPFLLSNYPPGETVWLQGPLEQTLAFLVSESGNPIGSEEFSPYLEQDALAHGVLQANGDFHVELQDLYVQDAPCTQISDHEEHCLCWKQLYPPVSAMTTITATVLESNPEARIIVLQQPVAGFVTITLTPDGQLLTADGQPATWEEIVGGSQVQASGEVGDAGTLLADRVQLIP
;
A
#
# COMPACT_ATOMS: atom_id res chain seq x y z
N MET A 1 -11.83 -13.92 -28.82
CA MET A 1 -12.33 -15.26 -28.46
C MET A 1 -13.43 -15.03 -27.44
N ALA A 2 -14.60 -15.68 -27.57
CA ALA A 2 -15.71 -15.44 -26.64
C ALA A 2 -15.50 -16.26 -25.37
N ILE A 3 -15.85 -15.67 -24.21
CA ILE A 3 -15.86 -16.38 -22.93
C ILE A 3 -16.94 -17.46 -23.02
N GLN A 4 -16.56 -18.71 -22.75
CA GLN A 4 -17.48 -19.84 -22.69
C GLN A 4 -18.24 -19.86 -21.37
N GLU A 5 -17.53 -19.60 -20.28
CA GLU A 5 -18.06 -19.62 -18.92
C GLU A 5 -17.40 -18.53 -18.07
N ARG A 6 -18.22 -17.90 -17.22
CA ARG A 6 -17.76 -16.92 -16.22
C ARG A 6 -18.38 -17.27 -14.88
N VAL A 7 -17.54 -17.40 -13.86
CA VAL A 7 -17.96 -17.68 -12.48
C VAL A 7 -17.48 -16.55 -11.59
N HIS A 8 -18.31 -16.12 -10.64
CA HIS A 8 -17.98 -15.06 -9.69
C HIS A 8 -18.03 -15.58 -8.26
N PHE A 9 -17.03 -15.24 -7.47
CA PHE A 9 -16.91 -15.56 -6.05
C PHE A 9 -16.76 -14.24 -5.28
N GLY A 10 -17.80 -13.81 -4.56
CA GLY A 10 -17.76 -12.59 -3.75
C GLY A 10 -17.28 -12.87 -2.34
N SER A 11 -16.51 -11.94 -1.76
CA SER A 11 -16.20 -11.92 -0.34
C SER A 11 -17.48 -11.77 0.48
N PRO A 12 -17.66 -12.51 1.58
CA PRO A 12 -18.76 -12.29 2.51
C PRO A 12 -18.54 -11.06 3.41
N GLU A 13 -17.30 -10.57 3.51
CA GLU A 13 -16.87 -9.52 4.45
C GLU A 13 -16.60 -8.17 3.78
N GLY A 14 -16.41 -8.16 2.46
CA GLY A 14 -16.04 -6.98 1.68
C GLY A 14 -16.71 -6.94 0.31
N ASP A 15 -16.27 -6.00 -0.53
CA ASP A 15 -16.71 -5.89 -1.92
C ASP A 15 -15.77 -6.63 -2.90
N ALA A 16 -14.73 -7.29 -2.38
CA ALA A 16 -13.84 -8.11 -3.18
C ALA A 16 -14.57 -9.24 -3.91
N VAL A 17 -14.22 -9.40 -5.19
CA VAL A 17 -14.75 -10.43 -6.08
C VAL A 17 -13.60 -11.11 -6.80
N VAL A 18 -13.68 -12.43 -6.92
CA VAL A 18 -12.86 -13.20 -7.84
C VAL A 18 -13.71 -13.72 -8.98
N GLU A 19 -13.33 -13.35 -10.20
CA GLU A 19 -13.94 -13.80 -11.44
C GLU A 19 -13.07 -14.85 -12.10
N VAL A 20 -13.66 -15.96 -12.52
CA VAL A 20 -12.99 -16.99 -13.32
C VAL A 20 -13.63 -17.02 -14.69
N ASP A 21 -12.86 -16.62 -15.70
CA ASP A 21 -13.23 -16.73 -17.11
C ASP A 21 -12.60 -17.96 -17.74
N VAL A 22 -13.39 -18.65 -18.56
CA VAL A 22 -12.97 -19.84 -19.30
C VAL A 22 -13.18 -19.61 -20.80
N TRP A 23 -12.17 -19.93 -21.59
CA TRP A 23 -12.25 -19.94 -23.05
C TRP A 23 -11.94 -21.34 -23.58
N ASP A 24 -12.79 -21.82 -24.50
CA ASP A 24 -12.53 -23.01 -25.31
C ASP A 24 -11.45 -22.69 -26.37
N VAL A 25 -10.30 -23.35 -26.25
CA VAL A 25 -9.20 -23.22 -27.23
C VAL A 25 -9.04 -24.47 -28.10
N THR A 26 -9.90 -25.48 -27.97
CA THR A 26 -9.80 -26.76 -28.71
C THR A 26 -9.87 -26.58 -30.23
N ALA A 27 -10.57 -25.54 -30.70
CA ALA A 27 -10.65 -25.21 -32.12
C ALA A 27 -9.35 -24.61 -32.69
N ARG A 28 -8.39 -24.21 -31.83
CA ARG A 28 -7.11 -23.59 -32.19
C ARG A 28 -5.95 -24.52 -31.86
N ARG A 29 -5.52 -25.31 -32.86
CA ARG A 29 -4.43 -26.29 -32.71
C ARG A 29 -3.07 -25.68 -32.36
N ASP A 30 -2.91 -24.39 -32.62
CA ASP A 30 -1.71 -23.59 -32.42
C ASP A 30 -1.94 -22.46 -31.41
N PHE A 31 -2.88 -22.64 -30.47
CA PHE A 31 -3.10 -21.65 -29.42
C PHE A 31 -1.83 -21.42 -28.61
N ASP A 32 -1.33 -20.19 -28.66
CA ASP A 32 -0.22 -19.70 -27.86
C ASP A 32 -0.72 -18.60 -26.93
N LEU A 33 -0.62 -18.85 -25.62
CA LEU A 33 -1.18 -17.95 -24.60
C LEU A 33 -0.47 -16.58 -24.62
N LEU A 34 0.86 -16.55 -24.75
CA LEU A 34 1.63 -15.29 -24.79
C LEU A 34 1.25 -14.43 -25.99
N THR A 35 1.18 -15.02 -27.18
CA THR A 35 0.77 -14.32 -28.39
C THR A 35 -0.66 -13.80 -28.24
N TRP A 36 -1.55 -14.60 -27.66
CA TRP A 36 -2.93 -14.18 -27.45
C TRP A 36 -3.04 -13.01 -26.47
N VAL A 37 -2.33 -13.04 -25.34
CA VAL A 37 -2.33 -11.94 -24.36
C VAL A 37 -1.70 -10.68 -24.95
N ASN A 38 -0.55 -10.78 -25.59
CA ASN A 38 0.15 -9.62 -26.16
C ASN A 38 -0.56 -8.97 -27.37
N THR A 39 -1.48 -9.68 -28.03
CA THR A 39 -2.29 -9.12 -29.13
C THR A 39 -3.65 -8.60 -28.68
N SER A 40 -4.00 -8.76 -27.41
CA SER A 40 -5.24 -8.25 -26.81
C SER A 40 -5.07 -7.95 -25.31
N PRO A 41 -4.04 -7.19 -24.90
CA PRO A 41 -3.71 -7.01 -23.49
C PRO A 41 -4.86 -6.35 -22.74
N GLU A 42 -5.42 -5.26 -23.27
CA GLU A 42 -6.53 -4.49 -22.67
C GLU A 42 -7.79 -5.33 -22.38
N ALA A 43 -8.02 -6.39 -23.14
CA ALA A 43 -9.17 -7.27 -22.97
C ALA A 43 -8.96 -8.35 -21.88
N LEU A 44 -7.71 -8.56 -21.48
CA LEU A 44 -7.29 -9.69 -20.64
C LEU A 44 -6.63 -9.23 -19.35
N LEU A 45 -5.92 -8.10 -19.40
CA LEU A 45 -5.17 -7.45 -18.35
C LEU A 45 -5.50 -5.95 -18.42
N PHE A 46 -5.86 -5.35 -17.30
CA PHE A 46 -6.11 -3.90 -17.23
C PHE A 46 -4.77 -3.17 -17.22
N THR A 47 -4.07 -3.17 -18.35
CA THR A 47 -2.71 -2.62 -18.48
C THR A 47 -2.50 -1.97 -19.83
N ASP A 48 -1.87 -0.79 -19.81
CA ASP A 48 -1.29 -0.11 -20.96
C ASP A 48 0.21 -0.46 -21.06
N SER A 49 0.55 -1.76 -21.12
CA SER A 49 1.94 -2.19 -21.22
C SER A 49 2.53 -1.85 -22.58
N THR A 50 3.60 -1.06 -22.59
CA THR A 50 4.39 -0.77 -23.80
C THR A 50 5.35 -1.94 -24.15
N GLU A 51 5.63 -2.80 -23.17
CA GLU A 51 6.48 -3.98 -23.35
C GLU A 51 5.66 -5.28 -23.50
N PRO A 52 6.18 -6.28 -24.24
CA PRO A 52 5.55 -7.59 -24.32
C PRO A 52 5.55 -8.30 -22.96
N ILE A 53 4.37 -8.77 -22.55
CA ILE A 53 4.14 -9.53 -21.33
C ILE A 53 4.77 -10.93 -21.49
N THR A 54 5.41 -11.42 -20.44
CA THR A 54 6.11 -12.72 -20.40
C THR A 54 5.63 -13.58 -19.22
N TYR A 55 5.83 -14.90 -19.28
CA TYR A 55 5.47 -15.80 -18.19
C TYR A 55 6.31 -15.49 -16.94
N ASN A 56 5.63 -15.28 -15.81
CA ASN A 56 6.23 -14.98 -14.52
C ASN A 56 5.60 -15.78 -13.37
N ALA A 57 4.73 -16.73 -13.68
CA ALA A 57 4.05 -17.57 -12.70
C ALA A 57 3.88 -19.01 -13.22
N THR A 58 3.45 -19.92 -12.34
CA THR A 58 2.96 -21.24 -12.69
C THR A 58 1.69 -21.60 -11.94
N LEU A 59 0.78 -22.30 -12.62
CA LEU A 59 -0.44 -22.84 -12.03
C LEU A 59 -0.71 -24.22 -12.60
N LEU A 60 -0.98 -25.20 -11.74
CA LEU A 60 -1.12 -26.62 -12.13
C LEU A 60 0.10 -27.16 -12.92
N GLY A 61 1.29 -26.63 -12.61
CA GLY A 61 2.53 -26.93 -13.33
C GLY A 61 2.58 -26.42 -14.78
N GLN A 62 1.64 -25.57 -15.19
CA GLN A 62 1.66 -24.88 -16.47
C GLN A 62 2.27 -23.48 -16.31
N PRO A 63 2.98 -22.97 -17.31
CA PRO A 63 3.35 -21.55 -17.37
C PRO A 63 2.10 -20.67 -17.28
N ALA A 64 2.17 -19.64 -16.46
CA ALA A 64 1.11 -18.68 -16.21
C ALA A 64 1.65 -17.25 -16.28
N LEU A 65 0.73 -16.33 -16.52
CA LEU A 65 0.93 -14.89 -16.50
C LEU A 65 0.23 -14.36 -15.27
N PHE A 66 0.97 -13.71 -14.40
CA PHE A 66 0.43 -13.03 -13.23
C PHE A 66 0.67 -11.53 -13.37
N TYR A 67 -0.35 -10.74 -13.11
CA TYR A 67 -0.27 -9.29 -13.13
C TYR A 67 -1.03 -8.73 -11.94
N TYR A 68 -0.40 -7.82 -11.20
CA TYR A 68 -1.03 -7.09 -10.12
C TYR A 68 -1.12 -5.62 -10.55
N ASN A 69 -2.32 -5.07 -10.53
CA ASN A 69 -2.59 -3.67 -10.72
C ASN A 69 -3.04 -3.11 -9.36
N PRO A 70 -2.16 -2.42 -8.62
CA PRO A 70 -2.57 -1.79 -7.39
C PRO A 70 -3.63 -0.72 -7.69
N ALA A 71 -4.47 -0.43 -6.70
CA ALA A 71 -5.47 0.60 -6.78
C ALA A 71 -4.87 1.92 -7.31
N LYS A 72 -5.51 2.53 -8.32
CA LYS A 72 -5.13 3.84 -8.87
C LYS A 72 -6.37 4.73 -8.88
N GLY A 73 -6.27 5.91 -8.27
CA GLY A 73 -7.28 6.98 -8.41
C GLY A 73 -8.72 6.58 -7.99
N GLY A 74 -8.88 5.72 -6.97
CA GLY A 74 -10.19 5.30 -6.49
C GLY A 74 -10.77 4.04 -7.16
N ALA A 75 -10.09 3.45 -8.15
CA ALA A 75 -10.32 2.07 -8.55
C ALA A 75 -9.54 1.17 -7.57
N GLY A 76 -10.14 0.09 -7.06
CA GLY A 76 -9.46 -0.74 -6.07
C GLY A 76 -8.51 -1.78 -6.69
N ASP A 77 -7.91 -2.62 -5.83
CA ASP A 77 -6.83 -3.53 -6.19
C ASP A 77 -7.29 -4.65 -7.11
N MET A 78 -6.44 -4.97 -8.10
CA MET A 78 -6.74 -6.02 -9.06
C MET A 78 -5.55 -6.95 -9.25
N ALA A 79 -5.78 -8.26 -9.11
CA ALA A 79 -4.79 -9.27 -9.45
C ALA A 79 -5.36 -10.17 -10.55
N THR A 80 -4.59 -10.42 -11.61
CA THR A 80 -5.01 -11.28 -12.71
C THR A 80 -3.99 -12.38 -12.92
N LEU A 81 -4.44 -13.64 -12.90
CA LEU A 81 -3.65 -14.79 -13.31
C LEU A 81 -4.28 -15.43 -14.55
N ILE A 82 -3.50 -15.61 -15.61
CA ILE A 82 -3.92 -16.23 -16.87
C ILE A 82 -3.03 -17.45 -17.14
N PHE A 83 -3.64 -18.59 -17.41
CA PHE A 83 -2.93 -19.81 -17.79
C PHE A 83 -3.75 -20.61 -18.78
N ALA A 84 -3.12 -21.58 -19.43
CA ALA A 84 -3.79 -22.42 -20.42
C ALA A 84 -3.43 -23.89 -20.27
N THR A 85 -4.35 -24.72 -20.74
CA THR A 85 -4.21 -26.15 -20.93
C THR A 85 -4.35 -26.48 -22.41
N ALA A 86 -4.34 -27.76 -22.77
CA ALA A 86 -4.58 -28.19 -24.14
C ALA A 86 -6.00 -27.88 -24.65
N GLU A 87 -6.97 -27.72 -23.74
CA GLU A 87 -8.39 -27.61 -24.07
C GLU A 87 -8.96 -26.23 -23.76
N TYR A 88 -8.51 -25.62 -22.66
CA TYR A 88 -9.06 -24.36 -22.15
C TYR A 88 -7.95 -23.38 -21.79
N ALA A 89 -8.26 -22.09 -21.98
CA ALA A 89 -7.56 -20.99 -21.33
C ALA A 89 -8.42 -20.45 -20.19
N PHE A 90 -7.77 -19.98 -19.14
CA PHE A 90 -8.41 -19.50 -17.92
C PHE A 90 -7.83 -18.14 -17.54
N ARG A 91 -8.70 -17.27 -17.01
CA ARG A 91 -8.30 -16.05 -16.31
C ARG A 91 -8.98 -16.06 -14.96
N MET A 92 -8.19 -15.95 -13.91
CA MET A 92 -8.68 -15.65 -12.57
C MET A 92 -8.36 -14.19 -12.29
N LEU A 93 -9.38 -13.40 -12.02
CA LEU A 93 -9.29 -11.98 -11.77
C LEU A 93 -9.81 -11.73 -10.35
N PHE A 94 -8.95 -11.27 -9.46
CA PHE A 94 -9.33 -10.63 -8.22
C PHE A 94 -9.54 -9.14 -8.47
N ASN A 95 -10.60 -8.60 -7.88
CA ASN A 95 -10.92 -7.19 -7.85
C ASN A 95 -11.47 -6.86 -6.47
N SER A 96 -10.78 -6.00 -5.71
CA SER A 96 -11.32 -5.38 -4.49
C SER A 96 -11.64 -3.93 -4.83
N THR A 97 -12.78 -3.41 -4.40
CA THR A 97 -13.10 -1.97 -4.58
C THR A 97 -12.96 -1.17 -3.29
N ALA A 98 -12.73 -1.85 -2.16
CA ALA A 98 -12.45 -1.23 -0.88
C ALA A 98 -10.97 -0.83 -0.76
N MET A 99 -10.73 0.41 -0.35
CA MET A 99 -9.41 0.89 0.05
C MET A 99 -9.43 1.34 1.52
N PRO A 100 -8.44 0.96 2.35
CA PRO A 100 -7.35 0.01 2.05
C PRO A 100 -7.87 -1.44 1.93
N MET A 101 -7.19 -2.27 1.13
CA MET A 101 -7.49 -3.69 1.02
C MET A 101 -7.28 -4.38 2.36
N LEU A 102 -8.26 -5.16 2.82
CA LEU A 102 -8.11 -5.95 4.05
C LEU A 102 -7.17 -7.11 3.80
N GLN A 103 -6.29 -7.47 4.76
CA GLN A 103 -5.34 -8.58 4.58
C GLN A 103 -6.02 -9.91 4.23
N ALA A 104 -7.26 -10.12 4.68
CA ALA A 104 -8.07 -11.28 4.34
C ALA A 104 -8.44 -11.38 2.84
N GLU A 105 -8.49 -10.26 2.10
CA GLU A 105 -8.95 -10.26 0.71
C GLU A 105 -7.94 -10.91 -0.27
N PRO A 106 -6.63 -10.57 -0.24
CA PRO A 106 -5.62 -11.31 -1.00
C PRO A 106 -5.56 -12.79 -0.64
N ALA A 107 -5.76 -13.12 0.65
CA ALA A 107 -5.74 -14.50 1.13
C ALA A 107 -6.85 -15.35 0.49
N ILE A 108 -8.03 -14.78 0.24
CA ILE A 108 -9.12 -15.45 -0.49
C ILE A 108 -8.69 -15.78 -1.92
N TYR A 109 -8.09 -14.83 -2.62
CA TYR A 109 -7.62 -15.08 -3.99
C TYR A 109 -6.50 -16.12 -4.03
N ARG A 110 -5.53 -16.03 -3.11
CA ARG A 110 -4.47 -17.04 -2.97
C ARG A 110 -5.05 -18.42 -2.71
N TYR A 111 -5.97 -18.54 -1.76
CA TYR A 111 -6.65 -19.79 -1.47
C TYR A 111 -7.38 -20.36 -2.69
N MET A 112 -8.03 -19.53 -3.50
CA MET A 112 -8.65 -19.98 -4.74
C MET A 112 -7.65 -20.47 -5.78
N LEU A 113 -6.51 -19.79 -5.93
CA LEU A 113 -5.43 -20.27 -6.80
C LEU A 113 -4.93 -21.64 -6.32
N GLU A 114 -4.68 -21.79 -5.01
CA GLU A 114 -4.11 -23.00 -4.40
C GLU A 114 -5.09 -24.17 -4.37
N SER A 115 -6.39 -23.90 -4.24
CA SER A 115 -7.45 -24.91 -4.27
C SER A 115 -7.96 -25.21 -5.69
N PHE A 116 -7.57 -24.42 -6.69
CA PHE A 116 -7.99 -24.63 -8.07
C PHE A 116 -7.55 -26.01 -8.56
N SER A 117 -8.50 -26.76 -9.13
CA SER A 117 -8.24 -28.08 -9.70
C SER A 117 -9.08 -28.32 -10.94
N LEU A 118 -8.57 -29.17 -11.82
CA LEU A 118 -9.30 -29.62 -13.01
C LEU A 118 -9.71 -31.07 -12.83
N PRO A 119 -10.83 -31.51 -13.43
CA PRO A 119 -11.21 -32.93 -13.39
C PRO A 119 -10.06 -33.84 -13.84
N GLY A 120 -9.64 -34.75 -12.95
CA GLY A 120 -8.53 -35.68 -13.22
C GLY A 120 -7.12 -35.08 -13.08
N ARG A 121 -6.99 -33.82 -12.63
CA ARG A 121 -5.71 -33.20 -12.25
C ARG A 121 -5.85 -32.63 -10.84
N PRO A 122 -5.23 -33.25 -9.82
CA PRO A 122 -5.26 -32.67 -8.48
C PRO A 122 -4.69 -31.25 -8.50
N ALA A 123 -5.09 -30.43 -7.53
CA ALA A 123 -4.40 -29.17 -7.27
C ALA A 123 -2.89 -29.45 -7.19
N ALA A 124 -2.11 -28.66 -7.92
CA ALA A 124 -0.65 -28.71 -7.89
C ALA A 124 -0.12 -27.32 -7.52
N GLY A 125 1.18 -27.24 -7.24
CA GLY A 125 1.80 -26.01 -6.75
C GLY A 125 1.45 -24.77 -7.59
N VAL A 126 1.10 -23.70 -6.88
CA VAL A 126 1.00 -22.35 -7.40
C VAL A 126 2.32 -21.66 -7.11
N ASP A 127 2.92 -21.06 -8.12
CA ASP A 127 4.08 -20.19 -7.95
C ASP A 127 3.76 -18.86 -8.62
N ILE A 128 3.51 -17.84 -7.82
CA ILE A 128 3.22 -16.47 -8.27
C ILE A 128 4.24 -15.55 -7.60
N PRO A 129 4.62 -14.42 -8.25
CA PRO A 129 5.59 -13.49 -7.68
C PRO A 129 5.26 -13.14 -6.23
N THR A 130 6.15 -13.49 -5.30
CA THR A 130 5.96 -13.22 -3.87
C THR A 130 5.86 -11.71 -3.62
N GLY A 131 4.98 -11.29 -2.70
CA GLY A 131 4.84 -9.89 -2.30
C GLY A 131 3.66 -9.14 -2.95
N TRP A 132 2.95 -9.74 -3.91
CA TRP A 132 1.72 -9.14 -4.47
C TRP A 132 0.60 -9.00 -3.42
N GLU A 133 0.48 -9.96 -2.50
CA GLU A 133 -0.48 -9.96 -1.38
C GLU A 133 -0.14 -8.94 -0.30
N GLN A 134 1.16 -8.65 -0.17
CA GLN A 134 1.69 -7.66 0.76
C GLN A 134 1.79 -6.29 0.09
N GLY A 135 1.12 -6.12 -1.06
CA GLY A 135 1.31 -5.16 -2.15
C GLY A 135 1.61 -3.71 -1.78
N ALA A 136 2.75 -3.50 -1.14
CA ALA A 136 3.50 -2.28 -0.90
C ALA A 136 4.14 -1.76 -2.18
N GLY A 137 3.46 -1.89 -3.31
CA GLY A 137 3.95 -1.35 -4.58
C GLY A 137 4.03 0.17 -4.47
N LEU A 138 5.24 0.70 -4.40
CA LEU A 138 5.47 2.12 -4.61
C LEU A 138 5.45 2.36 -6.13
N ILE A 139 4.47 3.10 -6.62
CA ILE A 139 4.47 3.62 -7.98
C ILE A 139 4.94 5.06 -7.90
N VAL A 140 6.06 5.35 -8.54
CA VAL A 140 6.62 6.69 -8.63
C VAL A 140 6.46 7.17 -10.07
N ASN A 141 5.56 8.13 -10.28
CA ASN A 141 5.53 8.89 -11.52
C ASN A 141 6.55 10.04 -11.41
N SER A 142 7.64 10.01 -12.17
CA SER A 142 8.58 11.13 -12.14
C SER A 142 7.93 12.37 -12.77
N ALA A 143 8.23 13.56 -12.25
CA ALA A 143 7.88 14.79 -12.94
C ALA A 143 8.53 14.79 -14.34
N PRO A 144 7.92 15.43 -15.35
CA PRO A 144 8.60 15.69 -16.60
C PRO A 144 9.93 16.41 -16.30
N SER A 145 11.00 15.98 -16.98
CA SER A 145 12.40 16.40 -16.82
C SER A 145 12.66 17.90 -16.99
N ASP A 146 11.63 18.67 -17.28
CA ASP A 146 11.72 20.02 -17.83
C ASP A 146 11.47 21.10 -16.78
N LEU A 147 11.14 20.74 -15.54
CA LEU A 147 11.10 21.68 -14.42
C LEU A 147 12.51 21.90 -13.89
N ASP A 148 13.29 22.71 -14.62
CA ASP A 148 14.57 23.23 -14.13
C ASP A 148 14.33 23.98 -12.81
N LEU A 149 14.74 23.38 -11.69
CA LEU A 149 14.71 24.04 -10.40
C LEU A 149 15.57 25.31 -10.47
N ALA A 150 14.98 26.46 -10.17
CA ALA A 150 15.74 27.68 -10.06
C ALA A 150 16.81 27.52 -8.97
N ALA A 151 18.08 27.65 -9.37
CA ALA A 151 19.21 27.74 -8.45
C ALA A 151 19.22 29.13 -7.77
N LEU A 152 18.19 29.41 -6.96
CA LEU A 152 18.12 30.64 -6.18
C LEU A 152 19.05 30.55 -4.96
N PRO A 153 19.69 31.67 -4.55
CA PRO A 153 20.40 31.76 -3.29
C PRO A 153 19.52 31.38 -2.08
N PRO A 154 20.07 30.77 -1.01
CA PRO A 154 19.28 30.36 0.16
C PRO A 154 18.45 31.46 0.82
N ASP A 155 18.91 32.70 0.78
CA ASP A 155 18.22 33.89 1.29
C ASP A 155 17.00 34.28 0.44
N GLU A 156 17.02 33.99 -0.86
CA GLU A 156 15.88 34.18 -1.76
C GLU A 156 14.85 33.03 -1.64
N LEU A 157 15.23 31.87 -1.08
CA LEU A 157 14.31 30.74 -0.84
C LEU A 157 13.44 30.92 0.41
N LEU A 158 13.91 31.74 1.37
CA LEU A 158 13.27 31.91 2.69
C LEU A 158 11.79 32.32 2.63
N PRO A 159 11.36 33.29 1.80
CA PRO A 159 9.94 33.68 1.71
C PRO A 159 9.05 32.53 1.21
N TYR A 160 9.53 31.72 0.27
CA TYR A 160 8.80 30.57 -0.25
C TYR A 160 8.65 29.46 0.79
N ARG A 161 9.63 29.34 1.69
CA ARG A 161 9.65 28.35 2.78
C ARG A 161 8.82 28.78 3.99
N GLN A 162 8.81 30.07 4.31
CA GLN A 162 8.05 30.65 5.43
C GLN A 162 6.58 30.89 5.11
N GLY A 163 6.21 30.82 3.82
CA GLY A 163 4.86 31.00 3.35
C GLY A 163 4.63 32.39 2.75
N LEU A 164 4.18 32.41 1.50
CA LEU A 164 3.65 33.58 0.82
C LEU A 164 2.19 33.77 1.24
N VAL A 165 1.87 34.91 1.83
CA VAL A 165 0.50 35.28 2.20
C VAL A 165 -0.04 36.29 1.21
N GLY A 166 -1.24 36.04 0.68
CA GLY A 166 -1.85 36.90 -0.32
C GLY A 166 -3.29 36.54 -0.67
N GLU A 167 -3.83 37.23 -1.67
CA GLU A 167 -5.16 37.02 -2.24
C GLU A 167 -5.05 36.24 -3.56
N VAL A 168 -5.95 35.28 -3.77
CA VAL A 168 -6.07 34.55 -5.04
C VAL A 168 -6.71 35.45 -6.09
N GLU A 169 -6.01 35.72 -7.19
CA GLU A 169 -6.52 36.58 -8.29
C GLU A 169 -7.23 35.79 -9.40
N ASP A 170 -6.82 34.55 -9.65
CA ASP A 170 -7.30 33.72 -10.76
C ASP A 170 -7.16 32.25 -10.40
N TRP A 171 -8.26 31.59 -10.05
CA TRP A 171 -8.34 30.17 -9.72
C TRP A 171 -8.80 29.33 -10.92
N ASP A 172 -7.91 28.48 -11.45
CA ASP A 172 -8.24 27.54 -12.54
C ASP A 172 -8.42 26.11 -12.00
N GLU A 173 -9.67 25.74 -11.71
CA GLU A 173 -10.05 24.40 -11.24
C GLU A 173 -10.22 23.39 -12.38
N ALA A 174 -10.05 23.79 -13.65
CA ALA A 174 -10.37 22.93 -14.80
C ALA A 174 -9.50 21.66 -14.90
N ARG A 175 -8.50 21.52 -14.02
CA ARG A 175 -7.60 20.37 -13.92
C ARG A 175 -7.40 20.03 -12.45
N ILE A 176 -8.30 19.23 -11.89
CA ILE A 176 -8.28 18.76 -10.48
C ILE A 176 -6.91 18.17 -10.05
N TYR A 177 -6.06 17.77 -11.02
CA TYR A 177 -4.72 17.22 -10.77
C TYR A 177 -3.56 18.14 -11.19
N ASP A 178 -3.83 19.31 -11.78
CA ASP A 178 -2.82 20.33 -12.15
C ASP A 178 -3.32 21.70 -11.70
N MET A 179 -3.47 21.91 -10.38
CA MET A 179 -3.96 23.20 -9.88
C MET A 179 -3.00 24.32 -10.31
N ARG A 180 -3.58 25.44 -10.75
CA ARG A 180 -2.84 26.64 -11.07
C ARG A 180 -3.62 27.87 -10.65
N PHE A 181 -2.97 28.78 -9.93
CA PHE A 181 -3.58 30.08 -9.63
C PHE A 181 -2.55 31.20 -9.51
N THR A 182 -3.03 32.44 -9.60
CA THR A 182 -2.21 33.63 -9.33
C THR A 182 -2.41 34.09 -7.89
N LEU A 183 -1.32 34.24 -7.15
CA LEU A 183 -1.30 34.81 -5.80
C LEU A 183 -0.77 36.25 -5.85
N LEU A 184 -1.56 37.21 -5.38
CA LEU A 184 -1.12 38.58 -5.10
C LEU A 184 -0.77 38.70 -3.61
N THR A 185 0.51 38.78 -3.27
CA THR A 185 0.95 38.88 -1.88
C THR A 185 0.57 40.21 -1.24
N ASP A 186 0.58 40.25 0.09
CA ASP A 186 0.36 41.47 0.87
C ASP A 186 1.36 42.60 0.53
N GLU A 187 2.52 42.26 -0.04
CA GLU A 187 3.56 43.19 -0.51
C GLU A 187 3.32 43.70 -1.95
N GLY A 188 2.26 43.23 -2.61
CA GLY A 188 1.89 43.58 -3.98
C GLY A 188 2.67 42.84 -5.07
N GLN A 189 3.33 41.73 -4.72
CA GLN A 189 4.04 40.86 -5.66
C GLN A 189 3.09 39.78 -6.20
N ARG A 190 3.29 39.38 -7.45
CA ARG A 190 2.50 38.32 -8.09
C ARG A 190 3.31 37.06 -8.24
N TYR A 191 2.70 35.94 -7.88
CA TYR A 191 3.26 34.60 -8.05
C TYR A 191 2.27 33.71 -8.80
N THR A 192 2.77 32.90 -9.72
CA THR A 192 2.02 31.77 -10.28
C THR A 192 2.28 30.57 -9.39
N ILE A 193 1.22 30.04 -8.80
CA ILE A 193 1.26 28.85 -7.95
C ILE A 193 0.84 27.66 -8.79
N TYR A 194 1.63 26.59 -8.72
CA TYR A 194 1.38 25.29 -9.32
C TYR A 194 1.22 24.28 -8.18
N GLY A 195 0.25 23.39 -8.26
CA GLY A 195 0.27 22.16 -7.48
C GLY A 195 0.50 20.97 -8.40
N GLU A 196 1.09 19.92 -7.85
CA GLU A 196 1.39 18.71 -8.59
C GLU A 196 0.26 17.68 -8.46
N PRO A 197 0.06 16.85 -9.50
CA PRO A 197 -0.75 15.65 -9.38
C PRO A 197 -0.11 14.69 -8.37
N PHE A 198 -0.92 13.80 -7.80
CA PHE A 198 -0.38 12.66 -7.05
C PHE A 198 0.49 11.81 -7.97
N ARG A 199 1.76 11.69 -7.60
CA ARG A 199 2.77 10.94 -8.34
C ARG A 199 3.16 9.67 -7.63
N VAL A 200 3.15 9.69 -6.31
CA VAL A 200 3.62 8.56 -5.50
C VAL A 200 2.45 7.86 -4.85
N HIS A 201 2.25 6.61 -5.24
CA HIS A 201 1.22 5.74 -4.66
C HIS A 201 1.89 4.61 -3.91
N PHE A 202 1.41 4.31 -2.71
CA PHE A 202 1.82 3.19 -1.88
C PHE A 202 0.57 2.48 -1.35
N HIS A 203 0.50 1.15 -1.48
CA HIS A 203 -0.75 0.40 -1.27
C HIS A 203 -1.92 0.95 -2.10
N GLY A 204 -1.61 1.48 -3.28
CA GLY A 204 -2.59 2.12 -4.17
C GLY A 204 -3.19 3.45 -3.66
N LEU A 205 -2.74 3.92 -2.50
CA LEU A 205 -3.11 5.22 -1.96
C LEU A 205 -2.06 6.26 -2.36
N PRO A 206 -2.46 7.46 -2.80
CA PRO A 206 -1.50 8.55 -2.95
C PRO A 206 -0.94 8.90 -1.58
N ILE A 207 0.39 8.96 -1.48
CA ILE A 207 1.09 9.28 -0.22
C ILE A 207 1.91 10.56 -0.30
N ASP A 208 2.03 11.18 -1.47
CA ASP A 208 2.84 12.39 -1.66
C ASP A 208 2.14 13.69 -1.34
N TYR A 209 0.81 13.74 -1.45
CA TYR A 209 0.00 14.89 -1.08
C TYR A 209 -1.31 14.46 -0.43
N ALA A 210 -1.94 15.38 0.31
CA ALA A 210 -3.28 15.22 0.84
C ALA A 210 -4.14 16.47 0.55
N TYR A 211 -5.45 16.24 0.39
CA TYR A 211 -6.47 17.30 0.33
C TYR A 211 -7.42 17.16 1.51
N HIS A 212 -7.60 18.23 2.25
CA HIS A 212 -8.42 18.26 3.45
C HIS A 212 -9.83 18.71 3.11
N SER A 213 -10.76 17.75 2.99
CA SER A 213 -12.16 17.99 2.60
C SER A 213 -12.94 18.91 3.55
N ASN A 214 -12.44 19.12 4.77
CA ASN A 214 -13.04 20.00 5.76
C ASN A 214 -12.67 21.48 5.55
N ALA A 215 -11.63 21.77 4.76
CA ALA A 215 -11.25 23.12 4.39
C ALA A 215 -11.84 23.45 3.00
N PRO A 216 -12.42 24.64 2.81
CA PRO A 216 -12.83 25.08 1.48
C PRO A 216 -11.59 25.17 0.58
N GLY A 217 -11.70 24.71 -0.66
CA GLY A 217 -10.66 24.99 -1.65
C GLY A 217 -10.56 26.49 -1.91
N PRO A 218 -9.35 27.02 -2.22
CA PRO A 218 -9.19 28.42 -2.55
C PRO A 218 -10.11 28.86 -3.69
N GLN A 219 -10.64 30.07 -3.59
CA GLN A 219 -11.44 30.73 -4.62
C GLN A 219 -10.89 32.13 -4.90
N ASP A 220 -11.29 32.72 -6.03
CA ASP A 220 -10.98 34.12 -6.34
C ASP A 220 -11.37 35.05 -5.18
N GLY A 221 -10.41 35.85 -4.72
CA GLY A 221 -10.54 36.76 -3.59
C GLY A 221 -10.28 36.15 -2.21
N ASP A 222 -10.08 34.83 -2.12
CA ASP A 222 -9.70 34.20 -0.86
C ASP A 222 -8.28 34.56 -0.47
N ARG A 223 -8.07 34.73 0.83
CA ARG A 223 -6.75 34.92 1.39
C ARG A 223 -6.13 33.57 1.71
N VAL A 224 -4.97 33.32 1.13
CA VAL A 224 -4.24 32.04 1.25
C VAL A 224 -2.83 32.24 1.78
N LEU A 225 -2.31 31.19 2.43
CA LEU A 225 -0.90 31.04 2.74
C LEU A 225 -0.37 29.87 1.91
N VAL A 226 0.67 30.12 1.12
CA VAL A 226 1.29 29.14 0.22
C VAL A 226 2.75 28.97 0.59
N ALA A 227 3.17 27.77 0.96
CA ALA A 227 4.58 27.42 1.11
C ALA A 227 4.97 26.36 0.09
N GLY A 228 6.21 26.40 -0.39
CA GLY A 228 6.67 25.45 -1.39
C GLY A 228 8.02 25.77 -2.00
N GLN A 229 8.26 25.17 -3.16
CA GLN A 229 9.53 25.22 -3.86
C GLN A 229 9.45 26.22 -5.03
N PRO A 230 10.37 27.20 -5.13
CA PRO A 230 10.39 28.10 -6.28
C PRO A 230 10.87 27.34 -7.52
N LEU A 231 10.13 27.51 -8.62
CA LEU A 231 10.47 26.94 -9.93
C LEU A 231 11.25 27.96 -10.77
N ALA A 232 10.78 29.20 -10.77
CA ALA A 232 11.38 30.34 -11.44
C ALA A 232 11.02 31.63 -10.68
N SER A 233 11.54 32.78 -11.14
CA SER A 233 11.15 34.07 -10.56
C SER A 233 9.64 34.29 -10.70
N GLY A 234 8.94 34.33 -9.57
CA GLY A 234 7.48 34.49 -9.55
C GLY A 234 6.70 33.19 -9.80
N GLU A 235 7.34 32.02 -9.74
CA GLU A 235 6.68 30.72 -9.93
C GLU A 235 6.99 29.78 -8.76
N VAL A 236 5.95 29.16 -8.20
CA VAL A 236 6.04 28.32 -6.99
C VAL A 236 5.32 27.01 -7.19
N LEU A 237 6.00 25.91 -6.95
CA LEU A 237 5.40 24.61 -6.73
C LEU A 237 4.95 24.52 -5.28
N ALA A 238 3.64 24.60 -5.05
CA ALA A 238 3.03 24.50 -3.75
C ALA A 238 3.30 23.12 -3.13
N GLN A 239 3.70 23.14 -1.87
CA GLN A 239 3.79 21.97 -1.00
C GLN A 239 2.87 22.11 0.20
N TYR A 240 2.33 23.30 0.45
CA TYR A 240 1.36 23.58 1.50
C TYR A 240 0.49 24.76 1.08
N ILE A 241 -0.81 24.64 1.23
CA ILE A 241 -1.79 25.70 0.99
C ILE A 241 -2.81 25.68 2.13
N ALA A 242 -2.96 26.83 2.78
CA ALA A 242 -4.02 27.07 3.74
C ALA A 242 -4.91 28.24 3.31
N THR A 243 -6.21 28.11 3.51
CA THR A 243 -7.20 29.17 3.30
C THR A 243 -7.54 29.85 4.62
N GLN A 244 -7.67 31.18 4.63
CA GLN A 244 -8.10 31.92 5.81
C GLN A 244 -9.62 32.02 5.88
N THR A 245 -10.23 31.30 6.82
CA THR A 245 -11.68 31.33 7.09
C THR A 245 -11.91 31.86 8.51
N ASN A 246 -12.73 32.90 8.67
CA ASN A 246 -13.02 33.51 9.98
C ASN A 246 -11.76 33.92 10.79
N ALA A 247 -10.71 34.39 10.11
CA ALA A 247 -9.40 34.71 10.67
C ALA A 247 -8.57 33.52 11.19
N GLU A 248 -9.01 32.29 10.97
CA GLU A 248 -8.25 31.06 11.23
C GLU A 248 -7.72 30.48 9.92
N TRP A 249 -6.52 29.92 9.95
CA TRP A 249 -5.94 29.20 8.82
C TRP A 249 -6.39 27.74 8.86
N GLN A 250 -6.90 27.26 7.73
CA GLN A 250 -7.28 25.86 7.55
C GLN A 250 -6.46 25.29 6.41
N THR A 251 -5.67 24.26 6.68
CA THR A 251 -4.93 23.52 5.65
C THR A 251 -5.93 22.93 4.67
N TRP A 252 -5.75 23.22 3.38
CA TRP A 252 -6.53 22.63 2.30
C TRP A 252 -5.73 21.59 1.52
N PHE A 253 -4.45 21.86 1.29
CA PHE A 253 -3.53 20.99 0.55
C PHE A 253 -2.17 20.97 1.23
N ASP A 254 -1.56 19.80 1.32
CA ASP A 254 -0.23 19.64 1.89
C ASP A 254 0.51 18.43 1.32
N LYS A 255 1.84 18.53 1.28
CA LYS A 255 2.75 17.47 0.88
C LYS A 255 2.94 16.52 2.06
N THR A 256 2.66 15.24 1.83
CA THR A 256 2.76 14.22 2.87
C THR A 256 4.01 13.36 2.72
N LEU A 257 4.65 13.27 1.54
CA LEU A 257 5.89 12.51 1.34
C LEU A 257 7.12 13.39 1.22
N PHE A 258 8.14 13.16 2.04
CA PHE A 258 9.38 13.90 2.03
C PHE A 258 10.57 12.99 1.76
N ALA A 259 11.37 13.32 0.73
CA ALA A 259 12.64 12.67 0.49
C ALA A 259 13.67 13.16 1.52
N VAL A 260 14.31 12.23 2.22
CA VAL A 260 15.21 12.46 3.36
C VAL A 260 16.68 12.63 2.93
N THR A 261 16.97 12.50 1.64
CA THR A 261 18.29 12.76 1.08
C THR A 261 18.74 14.17 1.47
N ARG A 262 19.94 14.29 2.06
CA ARG A 262 20.45 15.54 2.68
C ARG A 262 20.42 16.78 1.79
N ASP A 263 20.41 16.60 0.47
CA ASP A 263 20.44 17.69 -0.50
C ASP A 263 19.03 18.15 -0.91
N GLU A 264 17.99 17.38 -0.61
CA GLU A 264 16.60 17.64 -1.01
C GLU A 264 15.67 17.84 0.20
N PHE A 265 16.05 17.35 1.38
CA PHE A 265 15.26 17.46 2.59
C PHE A 265 15.45 18.81 3.29
N ASP A 266 14.41 19.65 3.28
CA ASP A 266 14.36 20.87 4.08
C ASP A 266 13.42 20.69 5.30
N PRO A 267 13.97 20.47 6.51
CA PRO A 267 13.14 20.29 7.71
C PRO A 267 12.36 21.56 8.09
N PHE A 268 12.70 22.74 7.57
CA PHE A 268 11.91 23.95 7.81
C PHE A 268 10.53 23.90 7.17
N LEU A 269 10.34 23.17 6.07
CA LEU A 269 9.02 23.02 5.45
C LEU A 269 8.02 22.38 6.42
N LEU A 270 8.49 21.43 7.22
CA LEU A 270 7.68 20.69 8.19
C LEU A 270 7.27 21.56 9.38
N SER A 271 7.96 22.68 9.63
CA SER A 271 7.52 23.65 10.64
C SER A 271 6.23 24.39 10.26
N ASN A 272 5.82 24.33 8.99
CA ASN A 272 4.52 24.85 8.54
C ASN A 272 3.36 23.88 8.81
N TYR A 273 3.66 22.63 9.14
CA TYR A 273 2.64 21.59 9.34
C TYR A 273 2.16 21.63 10.79
N PRO A 274 0.84 21.53 11.02
CA PRO A 274 0.35 21.40 12.37
C PRO A 274 0.88 20.11 13.01
N PRO A 275 1.23 20.14 14.31
CA PRO A 275 1.56 18.91 15.01
C PRO A 275 0.38 17.94 15.01
N GLY A 276 0.66 16.64 14.89
CA GLY A 276 -0.37 15.61 14.77
C GLY A 276 -0.70 15.22 13.34
N GLU A 277 -0.19 15.93 12.33
CA GLU A 277 -0.32 15.51 10.93
C GLU A 277 0.50 14.26 10.64
N THR A 278 -0.03 13.43 9.75
CA THR A 278 0.64 12.22 9.27
C THR A 278 1.55 12.55 8.10
N VAL A 279 2.79 12.07 8.15
CA VAL A 279 3.79 12.26 7.09
C VAL A 279 4.47 10.95 6.75
N TRP A 280 5.01 10.91 5.54
CA TRP A 280 5.84 9.88 4.98
C TRP A 280 7.25 10.41 4.74
N LEU A 281 8.25 9.61 5.07
CA LEU A 281 9.67 9.88 4.83
C LEU A 281 10.22 8.80 3.91
N GLN A 282 10.91 9.20 2.84
CA GLN A 282 11.52 8.30 1.86
C GLN A 282 13.02 8.54 1.73
N GLY A 283 13.81 7.48 1.74
CA GLY A 283 15.25 7.53 1.47
C GLY A 283 16.01 6.46 2.24
N PRO A 284 17.35 6.47 2.22
CA PRO A 284 18.16 5.44 2.87
C PRO A 284 17.78 5.27 4.33
N LEU A 285 17.55 4.04 4.78
CA LEU A 285 17.01 3.74 6.10
C LEU A 285 17.79 4.43 7.23
N GLU A 286 19.12 4.39 7.19
CA GLU A 286 19.97 5.05 8.19
C GLU A 286 19.68 6.56 8.30
N GLN A 287 19.43 7.24 7.19
CA GLN A 287 19.11 8.67 7.16
C GLN A 287 17.69 8.93 7.66
N THR A 288 16.74 8.09 7.24
CA THR A 288 15.34 8.17 7.68
C THR A 288 15.22 8.00 9.20
N LEU A 289 15.92 7.03 9.79
CA LEU A 289 15.92 6.77 11.23
C LEU A 289 16.35 7.98 12.09
N ALA A 290 17.18 8.88 11.55
CA ALA A 290 17.62 10.08 12.28
C ALA A 290 16.46 11.04 12.64
N PHE A 291 15.31 10.90 11.97
CA PHE A 291 14.13 11.72 12.17
C PHE A 291 13.00 10.98 12.91
N LEU A 292 13.17 9.69 13.17
CA LEU A 292 12.14 8.85 13.74
C LEU A 292 12.29 8.72 15.26
N VAL A 293 11.15 8.77 15.95
CA VAL A 293 11.03 8.48 17.38
C VAL A 293 9.94 7.43 17.60
N SER A 294 10.08 6.66 18.67
CA SER A 294 9.01 5.75 19.14
C SER A 294 7.82 6.54 19.71
N GLU A 295 6.71 5.84 19.98
CA GLU A 295 5.54 6.39 20.73
C GLU A 295 5.94 7.07 22.06
N SER A 296 7.00 6.56 22.70
CA SER A 296 7.53 7.13 23.94
C SER A 296 8.39 8.39 23.74
N GLY A 297 8.56 8.85 22.50
CA GLY A 297 9.42 9.97 22.10
C GLY A 297 10.92 9.66 22.11
N ASN A 298 11.31 8.40 22.31
CA ASN A 298 12.73 8.00 22.29
C ASN A 298 13.20 7.78 20.84
N PRO A 299 14.41 8.25 20.46
CA PRO A 299 15.01 7.96 19.16
C PRO A 299 15.07 6.46 18.89
N ILE A 300 14.85 6.09 17.63
CA ILE A 300 14.86 4.70 17.19
C ILE A 300 16.30 4.29 16.83
N GLY A 301 16.78 3.15 17.35
CA GLY A 301 18.16 2.73 17.21
C GLY A 301 18.41 1.96 15.91
N SER A 302 19.49 2.26 15.18
CA SER A 302 19.82 1.58 13.91
C SER A 302 20.19 0.10 14.06
N GLU A 303 20.63 -0.33 15.23
CA GLU A 303 21.05 -1.72 15.47
C GLU A 303 19.93 -2.74 15.22
N GLU A 304 18.66 -2.37 15.47
CA GLU A 304 17.52 -3.28 15.34
C GLU A 304 17.11 -3.55 13.89
N PHE A 305 17.56 -2.72 12.95
CA PHE A 305 17.24 -2.85 11.52
C PHE A 305 18.41 -3.35 10.66
N SER A 306 19.52 -3.74 11.26
CA SER A 306 20.57 -4.45 10.52
C SER A 306 20.00 -5.77 9.95
N PRO A 307 20.16 -6.09 8.65
CA PRO A 307 21.14 -5.54 7.71
C PRO A 307 20.61 -4.45 6.74
N TYR A 308 19.44 -3.86 6.97
CA TYR A 308 18.70 -3.05 5.99
C TYR A 308 19.12 -1.57 5.92
N LEU A 309 20.14 -1.14 6.67
CA LEU A 309 20.48 0.28 6.86
C LEU A 309 20.78 1.06 5.57
N GLU A 310 21.31 0.38 4.55
CA GLU A 310 21.65 0.98 3.26
C GLU A 310 20.50 0.93 2.23
N GLN A 311 19.40 0.24 2.53
CA GLN A 311 18.25 0.15 1.63
C GLN A 311 17.40 1.42 1.70
N ASP A 312 16.72 1.74 0.60
CA ASP A 312 15.67 2.76 0.64
C ASP A 312 14.53 2.30 1.53
N ALA A 313 14.10 3.21 2.40
CA ALA A 313 13.05 3.03 3.36
C ALA A 313 11.91 4.00 3.08
N LEU A 314 10.73 3.57 3.50
CA LEU A 314 9.52 4.37 3.52
C LEU A 314 8.97 4.29 4.95
N ALA A 315 8.98 5.41 5.66
CA ALA A 315 8.51 5.50 7.04
C ALA A 315 7.26 6.37 7.11
N HIS A 316 6.23 5.90 7.79
CA HIS A 316 4.99 6.60 8.04
C HIS A 316 4.86 6.91 9.53
N GLY A 317 4.40 8.11 9.86
CA GLY A 317 4.20 8.46 11.25
C GLY A 317 3.58 9.83 11.45
N VAL A 318 3.57 10.27 12.71
CA VAL A 318 2.91 11.51 13.14
C VAL A 318 3.94 12.57 13.52
N LEU A 319 3.78 13.78 13.01
CA LEU A 319 4.67 14.90 13.33
C LEU A 319 4.51 15.33 14.79
N GLN A 320 5.62 15.38 15.55
CA GLN A 320 5.60 15.82 16.95
C GLN A 320 5.81 17.33 17.12
N ALA A 321 5.21 17.89 18.18
CA ALA A 321 5.17 19.34 18.46
C ALA A 321 6.39 19.91 19.21
N ASN A 322 7.49 19.16 19.34
CA ASN A 322 8.49 19.38 20.39
C ASN A 322 9.65 20.34 20.03
N GLY A 323 9.55 21.09 18.93
CA GLY A 323 10.50 22.14 18.54
C GLY A 323 11.73 21.64 17.78
N ASP A 324 12.00 20.33 17.83
CA ASP A 324 12.90 19.62 16.91
C ASP A 324 12.05 18.76 15.96
N PHE A 325 12.50 18.59 14.71
CA PHE A 325 11.73 17.82 13.74
C PHE A 325 11.86 16.32 14.01
N HIS A 326 10.77 15.73 14.54
CA HIS A 326 10.65 14.30 14.80
C HIS A 326 9.30 13.76 14.35
N VAL A 327 9.33 12.56 13.78
CA VAL A 327 8.15 11.80 13.36
C VAL A 327 8.02 10.59 14.28
N GLU A 328 6.90 10.51 14.99
CA GLU A 328 6.51 9.34 15.77
C GLU A 328 6.17 8.20 14.82
N LEU A 329 7.03 7.19 14.79
CA LEU A 329 6.94 6.08 13.85
C LEU A 329 5.69 5.25 14.10
N GLN A 330 4.88 5.09 13.05
CA GLN A 330 3.75 4.16 13.01
C GLN A 330 4.07 2.95 12.16
N ASP A 331 4.66 3.17 10.98
CA ASP A 331 5.06 2.08 10.07
C ASP A 331 6.43 2.35 9.46
N LEU A 332 7.20 1.28 9.23
CA LEU A 332 8.48 1.35 8.52
C LEU A 332 8.57 0.22 7.52
N TYR A 333 8.94 0.56 6.30
CA TYR A 333 9.16 -0.38 5.22
C TYR A 333 10.56 -0.18 4.63
N VAL A 334 11.14 -1.25 4.09
CA VAL A 334 12.38 -1.20 3.30
C VAL A 334 12.21 -1.88 1.96
N GLN A 335 12.85 -1.35 0.94
CA GLN A 335 12.84 -1.92 -0.39
C GLN A 335 13.62 -3.25 -0.41
N ASP A 336 12.93 -4.35 -0.71
CA ASP A 336 13.48 -5.70 -0.68
C ASP A 336 13.84 -6.24 -2.09
N ALA A 337 13.51 -5.50 -3.15
CA ALA A 337 13.93 -5.79 -4.53
C ALA A 337 14.04 -4.50 -5.36
N PRO A 338 14.87 -4.47 -6.41
CA PRO A 338 15.00 -3.29 -7.28
C PRO A 338 13.66 -2.91 -7.91
N CYS A 339 13.49 -1.61 -8.16
CA CYS A 339 12.36 -1.10 -8.91
C CYS A 339 12.46 -1.49 -10.39
N THR A 340 11.32 -1.57 -11.06
CA THR A 340 11.21 -1.80 -12.50
C THR A 340 10.74 -0.52 -13.16
N GLN A 341 11.51 0.00 -14.11
CA GLN A 341 11.08 1.13 -14.92
C GLN A 341 10.05 0.64 -15.96
N ILE A 342 8.85 1.23 -15.93
CA ILE A 342 7.74 0.88 -16.84
C ILE A 342 7.67 1.83 -18.03
N SER A 343 8.05 3.09 -17.82
CA SER A 343 8.17 4.10 -18.87
C SER A 343 9.25 5.12 -18.54
N ASP A 344 9.48 6.09 -19.42
CA ASP A 344 10.40 7.21 -19.15
C ASP A 344 9.99 8.02 -17.90
N HIS A 345 8.73 7.91 -17.47
CA HIS A 345 8.17 8.68 -16.35
C HIS A 345 7.53 7.83 -15.25
N GLU A 346 7.61 6.50 -15.30
CA GLU A 346 6.95 5.64 -14.31
C GLU A 346 7.88 4.51 -13.88
N GLU A 347 8.07 4.41 -12.56
CA GLU A 347 8.86 3.38 -11.90
C GLU A 347 8.00 2.62 -10.87
N HIS A 348 8.10 1.29 -10.87
CA HIS A 348 7.36 0.40 -9.99
C HIS A 348 8.31 -0.32 -9.05
N CYS A 349 8.23 -0.03 -7.76
CA CYS A 349 8.98 -0.71 -6.71
C CYS A 349 8.02 -1.64 -5.97
N LEU A 350 7.83 -2.85 -6.51
CA LEU A 350 6.79 -3.78 -6.04
C LEU A 350 7.12 -4.49 -4.73
N CYS A 351 8.38 -4.51 -4.32
CA CYS A 351 8.83 -5.31 -3.18
C CYS A 351 9.28 -4.42 -2.03
N TRP A 352 8.40 -4.21 -1.07
CA TRP A 352 8.73 -3.57 0.20
C TRP A 352 8.40 -4.50 1.35
N LYS A 353 9.32 -4.57 2.31
CA LYS A 353 9.20 -5.37 3.51
C LYS A 353 8.93 -4.47 4.70
N GLN A 354 7.84 -4.72 5.43
CA GLN A 354 7.55 -4.02 6.68
C GLN A 354 8.52 -4.47 7.78
N LEU A 355 9.19 -3.50 8.41
CA LEU A 355 10.04 -3.66 9.58
C LEU A 355 9.38 -3.15 10.87
N TYR A 356 8.44 -2.21 10.76
CA TYR A 356 7.72 -1.64 11.90
C TYR A 356 6.20 -1.45 11.62
N PRO A 357 5.31 -1.69 12.61
CA PRO A 357 5.61 -2.39 13.87
C PRO A 357 6.21 -3.77 13.54
N PRO A 358 7.10 -4.31 14.39
CA PRO A 358 7.69 -5.61 14.11
C PRO A 358 6.55 -6.59 13.84
N VAL A 359 6.58 -7.22 12.65
CA VAL A 359 5.57 -8.19 12.21
C VAL A 359 5.29 -9.09 13.41
N SER A 360 4.04 -9.03 13.89
CA SER A 360 3.66 -9.25 15.28
C SER A 360 4.53 -10.28 16.00
N ALA A 361 5.22 -9.84 17.06
CA ALA A 361 5.96 -10.75 17.91
C ALA A 361 5.09 -11.96 18.28
N MET A 362 5.62 -13.16 18.04
CA MET A 362 5.00 -14.44 18.38
C MET A 362 4.28 -14.36 19.73
N THR A 363 2.95 -14.30 19.67
CA THR A 363 2.09 -14.13 20.82
C THR A 363 1.67 -15.51 21.29
N THR A 364 1.88 -15.77 22.58
CA THR A 364 1.44 -17.02 23.21
C THR A 364 0.29 -16.74 24.18
N ILE A 365 -0.85 -17.37 23.96
CA ILE A 365 -2.02 -17.29 24.85
C ILE A 365 -2.36 -18.68 25.41
N THR A 366 -2.95 -18.70 26.60
CA THR A 366 -3.63 -19.87 27.14
C THR A 366 -5.12 -19.54 27.25
N ALA A 367 -5.98 -20.32 26.61
CA ALA A 367 -7.41 -20.05 26.54
C ALA A 367 -8.25 -21.31 26.73
N THR A 368 -9.50 -21.12 27.16
CA THR A 368 -10.50 -22.19 27.25
C THR A 368 -11.33 -22.22 25.97
N VAL A 369 -11.48 -23.40 25.37
CA VAL A 369 -12.21 -23.61 24.13
C VAL A 369 -13.71 -23.54 24.37
N LEU A 370 -14.44 -22.79 23.54
CA LEU A 370 -15.90 -22.86 23.45
C LEU A 370 -16.31 -23.99 22.49
N GLU A 371 -15.82 -23.90 21.26
CA GLU A 371 -16.06 -24.84 20.16
C GLU A 371 -14.92 -24.80 19.14
N SER A 372 -14.87 -25.78 18.24
CA SER A 372 -13.89 -25.88 17.16
C SER A 372 -14.56 -26.21 15.83
N ASN A 373 -14.00 -25.70 14.73
CA ASN A 373 -14.38 -26.03 13.36
C ASN A 373 -13.16 -26.62 12.64
N PRO A 374 -13.07 -27.96 12.50
CA PRO A 374 -11.94 -28.64 11.88
C PRO A 374 -11.71 -28.26 10.42
N GLU A 375 -12.79 -28.05 9.65
CA GLU A 375 -12.70 -27.74 8.22
C GLU A 375 -12.11 -26.34 7.99
N ALA A 376 -12.49 -25.38 8.83
CA ALA A 376 -11.95 -24.01 8.80
C ALA A 376 -10.64 -23.86 9.60
N ARG A 377 -10.24 -24.90 10.36
CA ARG A 377 -9.12 -24.86 11.31
C ARG A 377 -9.24 -23.75 12.38
N ILE A 378 -10.47 -23.51 12.85
CA ILE A 378 -10.78 -22.44 13.81
C ILE A 378 -11.11 -23.03 15.18
N ILE A 379 -10.63 -22.38 16.24
CA ILE A 379 -11.00 -22.61 17.63
C ILE A 379 -11.62 -21.32 18.18
N VAL A 380 -12.86 -21.39 18.63
CA VAL A 380 -13.56 -20.26 19.26
C VAL A 380 -13.32 -20.31 20.76
N LEU A 381 -13.01 -19.17 21.37
CA LEU A 381 -12.67 -19.08 22.79
C LEU A 381 -13.90 -18.82 23.65
N GLN A 382 -13.96 -19.43 24.84
CA GLN A 382 -15.07 -19.24 25.77
C GLN A 382 -15.17 -17.81 26.29
N GLN A 383 -14.02 -17.14 26.42
CA GLN A 383 -13.91 -15.72 26.77
C GLN A 383 -12.73 -15.11 25.99
N PRO A 384 -12.78 -13.80 25.68
CA PRO A 384 -11.64 -13.15 25.07
C PRO A 384 -10.39 -13.22 25.96
N VAL A 385 -9.24 -13.58 25.39
CA VAL A 385 -7.94 -13.63 26.10
C VAL A 385 -6.97 -12.71 25.39
N ALA A 386 -6.44 -11.70 26.08
CA ALA A 386 -5.55 -10.70 25.49
C ALA A 386 -6.09 -10.03 24.21
N GLY A 387 -7.42 -9.89 24.11
CA GLY A 387 -8.09 -9.33 22.93
C GLY A 387 -8.48 -10.36 21.87
N PHE A 388 -7.98 -11.60 21.95
CA PHE A 388 -8.33 -12.66 21.02
C PHE A 388 -9.64 -13.35 21.38
N VAL A 389 -10.51 -13.57 20.40
CA VAL A 389 -11.78 -14.30 20.49
C VAL A 389 -11.74 -15.63 19.74
N THR A 390 -10.82 -15.77 18.80
CA THR A 390 -10.61 -16.96 17.97
C THR A 390 -9.12 -17.27 17.81
N ILE A 391 -8.82 -18.54 17.56
CA ILE A 391 -7.51 -19.02 17.13
C ILE A 391 -7.71 -19.74 15.80
N THR A 392 -6.97 -19.36 14.78
CA THR A 392 -6.96 -20.03 13.48
C THR A 392 -5.61 -20.69 13.30
N LEU A 393 -5.58 -22.02 13.17
CA LEU A 393 -4.34 -22.76 12.97
C LEU A 393 -3.91 -22.61 11.50
N THR A 394 -2.73 -22.01 11.27
CA THR A 394 -2.18 -21.75 9.93
C THR A 394 -2.00 -23.06 9.14
N PRO A 395 -1.96 -23.04 7.79
CA PRO A 395 -1.79 -24.25 6.97
C PRO A 395 -0.67 -25.18 7.44
N ASP A 396 0.48 -24.61 7.81
CA ASP A 396 1.67 -25.33 8.29
C ASP A 396 1.70 -25.50 9.81
N GLY A 397 0.69 -24.97 10.51
CA GLY A 397 0.61 -24.98 11.96
C GLY A 397 0.40 -26.37 12.56
N GLN A 398 1.00 -26.60 13.72
CA GLN A 398 0.99 -27.88 14.43
C GLN A 398 -0.06 -27.90 15.54
N LEU A 399 -0.95 -28.89 15.49
CA LEU A 399 -1.84 -29.23 16.60
C LEU A 399 -1.20 -30.37 17.42
N LEU A 400 -0.96 -30.12 18.71
CA LEU A 400 -0.22 -31.02 19.59
C LEU A 400 -1.01 -31.38 20.85
N THR A 401 -0.84 -32.59 21.33
CA THR A 401 -1.28 -33.05 22.65
C THR A 401 -0.44 -32.43 23.77
N ALA A 402 -0.85 -32.61 25.02
CA ALA A 402 -0.11 -32.10 26.19
C ALA A 402 1.34 -32.63 26.30
N ASP A 403 1.60 -33.84 25.80
CA ASP A 403 2.94 -34.46 25.74
C ASP A 403 3.70 -34.17 24.44
N GLY A 404 3.16 -33.29 23.58
CA GLY A 404 3.82 -32.81 22.37
C GLY A 404 3.75 -33.76 21.17
N GLN A 405 2.86 -34.76 21.19
CA GLN A 405 2.57 -35.59 20.02
C GLN A 405 1.56 -34.88 19.11
N PRO A 406 1.49 -35.21 17.81
CA PRO A 406 0.43 -34.70 16.95
C PRO A 406 -0.96 -35.07 17.51
N ALA A 407 -1.81 -34.05 17.70
CA ALA A 407 -3.20 -34.20 18.11
C ALA A 407 -4.13 -34.14 16.89
N THR A 408 -5.37 -34.61 17.06
CA THR A 408 -6.42 -34.48 16.05
C THR A 408 -7.45 -33.43 16.45
N TRP A 409 -8.21 -32.90 15.49
CA TRP A 409 -9.21 -31.87 15.76
C TRP A 409 -10.34 -32.36 16.67
N GLU A 410 -10.66 -33.66 16.63
CA GLU A 410 -11.67 -34.28 17.50
C GLU A 410 -11.27 -34.25 18.98
N GLU A 411 -9.98 -34.07 19.28
CA GLU A 411 -9.47 -33.94 20.65
C GLU A 411 -9.66 -32.53 21.22
N ILE A 412 -9.94 -31.52 20.37
CA ILE A 412 -10.31 -30.17 20.80
C ILE A 412 -11.80 -30.15 21.14
N VAL A 413 -12.11 -30.44 22.40
CA VAL A 413 -13.48 -30.42 22.94
C VAL A 413 -13.81 -29.11 23.65
N GLY A 414 -15.07 -28.66 23.56
CA GLY A 414 -15.55 -27.51 24.33
C GLY A 414 -15.29 -27.67 25.83
N GLY A 415 -14.70 -26.64 26.45
CA GLY A 415 -14.28 -26.60 27.85
C GLY A 415 -12.83 -27.03 28.10
N SER A 416 -12.10 -27.59 27.11
CA SER A 416 -10.67 -27.87 27.25
C SER A 416 -9.82 -26.60 27.22
N GLN A 417 -8.59 -26.69 27.73
CA GLN A 417 -7.63 -25.59 27.62
C GLN A 417 -6.62 -25.85 26.51
N VAL A 418 -6.25 -24.78 25.81
CA VAL A 418 -5.20 -24.80 24.78
C VAL A 418 -4.20 -23.69 25.05
N GLN A 419 -2.92 -23.96 24.77
CA GLN A 419 -1.88 -22.96 24.61
C GLN A 419 -1.65 -22.78 23.11
N ALA A 420 -1.82 -21.57 22.60
CA ALA A 420 -1.57 -21.25 21.20
C ALA A 420 -0.48 -20.21 21.07
N SER A 421 0.42 -20.40 20.11
CA SER A 421 1.49 -19.49 19.76
C SER A 421 1.40 -19.15 18.27
N GLY A 422 1.46 -17.86 17.94
CA GLY A 422 1.44 -17.41 16.55
C GLY A 422 1.38 -15.89 16.43
N GLU A 423 0.95 -15.42 15.27
CA GLU A 423 0.88 -13.99 14.97
C GLU A 423 -0.53 -13.43 15.19
N VAL A 424 -0.62 -12.12 15.41
CA VAL A 424 -1.90 -11.43 15.49
C VAL A 424 -2.52 -11.40 14.09
N GLY A 425 -3.74 -11.90 13.96
CA GLY A 425 -4.57 -11.75 12.78
C GLY A 425 -5.70 -10.75 13.00
N ASP A 426 -6.52 -10.57 11.97
CA ASP A 426 -7.62 -9.62 11.96
C ASP A 426 -8.72 -9.96 12.99
N ALA A 427 -9.47 -8.92 13.39
CA ALA A 427 -10.72 -9.02 14.17
C ALA A 427 -10.61 -9.82 15.49
N GLY A 428 -9.45 -9.79 16.14
CA GLY A 428 -9.23 -10.55 17.39
C GLY A 428 -8.95 -12.03 17.15
N THR A 429 -8.35 -12.38 16.01
CA THR A 429 -7.90 -13.75 15.70
C THR A 429 -6.41 -13.90 16.00
N LEU A 430 -6.01 -15.03 16.57
CA LEU A 430 -4.60 -15.44 16.61
C LEU A 430 -4.34 -16.43 15.46
N LEU A 431 -3.44 -16.10 14.53
CA LEU A 431 -2.96 -16.99 13.47
C LEU A 431 -1.87 -17.90 14.06
N ALA A 432 -2.28 -19.05 14.58
CA ALA A 432 -1.42 -19.95 15.34
C ALA A 432 -0.61 -20.89 14.44
N ASP A 433 0.72 -20.88 14.62
CA ASP A 433 1.62 -21.92 14.08
C ASP A 433 1.71 -23.13 15.01
N ARG A 434 1.28 -22.97 16.26
CA ARG A 434 1.23 -24.06 17.22
C ARG A 434 0.03 -23.91 18.13
N VAL A 435 -0.72 -24.99 18.28
CA VAL A 435 -1.75 -25.15 19.31
C VAL A 435 -1.43 -26.42 20.08
N GLN A 436 -1.35 -26.31 21.41
CA GLN A 436 -1.07 -27.43 22.31
C GLN A 436 -2.19 -27.59 23.32
N LEU A 437 -2.78 -28.79 23.41
CA LEU A 437 -3.76 -29.13 24.44
C LEU A 437 -3.10 -29.08 25.83
N ILE A 438 -3.78 -28.49 26.81
CA ILE A 438 -3.35 -28.44 28.21
C ILE A 438 -4.22 -29.42 29.02
N PRO A 439 -3.63 -30.20 29.96
CA PRO A 439 -4.36 -31.17 30.78
C PRO A 439 -5.52 -30.62 31.62
#